data_AF-A0A1E3LSK6-F1
#
_entry.id   AF-A0A1E3LSK6-F1
#
_cell.length_a   1.000
_cell.length_b   1.000
_cell.length_c   1.000
_cell.angle_alpha   90.00
_cell.angle_beta   90.00
_cell.angle_gamma   90.00
#
_symmetry.space_group_name_H-M   'P 1'
#
loop_
_entity.id
_entity.type
_entity.pdbx_description
1 polymer ?
#
loop_
_entity_poly.entity_id
_entity_poly.type
_entity_poly.pdbx_seq_one_letter_code
_entity_poly.pdbx_strand_id
1 'polypeptide(L)'
;MPALAALITLAAAAQAQPPAPLFDAFGPVCAGVRNFDGLAQAALGAGWAQVSEADADPRIAAILAKGRDAVTREEPTSVTTGALFRRKVDGRDVYLATSRVTMKIDGANWFGNGCRAYDLDAPAAPSVQAATAWVGTAPTATSASGNAAKLSWEPWQDGVTLEITYVPRDNPLGAQYGIQGLVLVSQAMGGF
;
A
#
# COMPACT_ATOMS: atom_id res chain seq x y z
N MET A 1 62.27 -11.83 14.98
CA MET A 1 61.31 -10.90 14.32
C MET A 1 60.03 -11.68 14.03
N PRO A 2 58.98 -11.61 14.86
CA PRO A 2 57.68 -12.19 14.50
C PRO A 2 56.84 -11.13 13.76
N ALA A 3 56.41 -11.46 12.55
CA ALA A 3 55.48 -10.65 11.77
C ALA A 3 54.05 -10.93 12.25
N LEU A 4 53.39 -9.93 12.83
CA LEU A 4 51.96 -9.97 13.16
C LEU A 4 51.15 -9.79 11.87
N ALA A 5 50.38 -10.82 11.50
CA ALA A 5 49.37 -10.73 10.47
C ALA A 5 48.13 -10.02 11.03
N ALA A 6 47.81 -8.84 10.48
CA ALA A 6 46.59 -8.10 10.79
C ALA A 6 45.40 -8.70 10.04
N LEU A 7 44.45 -9.29 10.77
CA LEU A 7 43.15 -9.69 10.27
C LEU A 7 42.27 -8.44 10.14
N ILE A 8 42.01 -8.01 8.90
CA ILE A 8 41.04 -6.96 8.60
C ILE A 8 39.65 -7.60 8.63
N THR A 9 38.91 -7.33 9.71
CA THR A 9 37.46 -7.59 9.77
C THR A 9 36.74 -6.57 8.87
N LEU A 10 36.32 -7.00 7.69
CA LEU A 10 35.36 -6.23 6.90
C LEU A 10 34.02 -6.24 7.64
N ALA A 11 33.75 -5.17 8.38
CA ALA A 11 32.40 -4.83 8.78
C ALA A 11 31.60 -4.54 7.50
N ALA A 12 30.73 -5.48 7.11
CA ALA A 12 29.74 -5.23 6.08
C ALA A 12 28.84 -4.12 6.59
N ALA A 13 29.03 -2.89 6.09
CA ALA A 13 28.08 -1.82 6.28
C ALA A 13 26.73 -2.33 5.77
N ALA A 14 25.74 -2.40 6.66
CA ALA A 14 24.36 -2.66 6.26
C ALA A 14 23.98 -1.54 5.28
N GLN A 15 23.99 -1.85 3.98
CA GLN A 15 23.55 -0.92 2.97
C GLN A 15 22.09 -0.58 3.30
N ALA A 16 21.82 0.71 3.52
CA ALA A 16 20.46 1.19 3.66
C ALA A 16 19.68 0.65 2.46
N GLN A 17 18.70 -0.22 2.71
CA GLN A 17 17.85 -0.72 1.63
C GLN A 17 17.26 0.50 0.93
N PRO A 18 17.37 0.58 -0.41
CA PRO A 18 16.78 1.68 -1.15
C PRO A 18 15.29 1.81 -0.77
N PRO A 19 14.73 3.03 -0.80
CA PRO A 19 13.30 3.22 -0.58
C PRO A 19 12.54 2.22 -1.44
N ALA A 20 11.54 1.55 -0.89
CA ALA A 20 10.78 0.57 -1.66
C ALA A 20 10.26 1.31 -2.90
N PRO A 21 10.65 0.93 -4.13
CA PRO A 21 10.39 1.78 -5.30
C PRO A 21 8.88 1.90 -5.63
N LEU A 22 8.04 1.15 -4.92
CA LEU A 22 6.60 1.37 -4.84
C LEU A 22 6.20 2.71 -4.19
N PHE A 23 7.01 3.25 -3.27
CA PHE A 23 6.80 4.54 -2.60
C PHE A 23 6.71 5.70 -3.60
N ASP A 24 7.65 5.75 -4.54
CA ASP A 24 7.73 6.79 -5.58
C ASP A 24 6.60 6.64 -6.61
N ALA A 25 6.12 5.42 -6.85
CA ALA A 25 4.97 5.18 -7.72
C ALA A 25 3.63 5.52 -7.03
N PHE A 26 3.56 5.37 -5.70
CA PHE A 26 2.37 5.54 -4.88
C PHE A 26 2.12 7.01 -4.48
N GLY A 27 3.14 7.67 -3.92
CA GLY A 27 3.03 9.00 -3.32
C GLY A 27 2.37 10.05 -4.22
N PRO A 28 2.83 10.23 -5.48
CA PRO A 28 2.27 11.22 -6.41
C PRO A 28 0.79 11.04 -6.73
N VAL A 29 0.25 9.83 -6.56
CA VAL A 29 -1.15 9.52 -6.84
C VAL A 29 -1.97 9.56 -5.55
N CYS A 30 -1.56 8.78 -4.55
CA CYS A 30 -2.38 8.47 -3.39
C CYS A 30 -2.30 9.51 -2.25
N ALA A 31 -1.37 10.46 -2.31
CA ALA A 31 -1.38 11.63 -1.44
C ALA A 31 -2.69 12.43 -1.57
N GLY A 32 -3.27 12.48 -2.77
CA GLY A 32 -4.48 13.24 -3.09
C GLY A 32 -5.80 12.48 -2.87
N VAL A 33 -5.83 11.37 -2.13
CA VAL A 33 -6.98 10.43 -2.05
C VAL A 33 -8.31 11.09 -1.65
N ARG A 34 -8.26 12.22 -0.93
CA ARG A 34 -9.45 13.01 -0.57
C ARG A 34 -10.19 13.53 -1.80
N ASN A 35 -9.48 13.87 -2.88
CA ASN A 35 -10.04 14.27 -4.16
C ASN A 35 -10.08 13.07 -5.14
N PHE A 36 -11.00 12.14 -4.90
CA PHE A 36 -11.03 10.88 -5.65
C PHE A 36 -11.25 11.03 -7.16
N ASP A 37 -12.00 12.04 -7.60
CA ASP A 37 -12.30 12.24 -9.03
C ASP A 37 -11.03 12.56 -9.84
N GLY A 38 -9.97 13.08 -9.20
CA GLY A 38 -8.67 13.32 -9.82
C GLY A 38 -7.71 12.12 -9.84
N LEU A 39 -7.99 11.06 -9.07
CA LEU A 39 -7.01 9.98 -8.85
C LEU A 39 -6.69 9.20 -10.12
N ALA A 40 -7.67 8.94 -10.97
CA ALA A 40 -7.45 8.19 -12.21
C ALA A 40 -6.51 8.97 -13.15
N GLN A 41 -6.74 10.27 -13.31
CA GLN A 41 -5.86 11.12 -14.12
C GLN A 41 -4.47 11.26 -13.50
N ALA A 42 -4.37 11.38 -12.18
CA ALA A 42 -3.09 11.39 -11.47
C ALA A 42 -2.31 10.07 -11.69
N ALA A 43 -2.99 8.92 -11.64
CA ALA A 43 -2.37 7.62 -11.91
C ALA A 43 -1.81 7.56 -13.34
N LEU A 44 -2.60 7.93 -14.34
CA LEU A 44 -2.17 7.96 -15.74
C LEU A 44 -0.97 8.91 -15.93
N GLY A 45 -1.03 10.12 -15.36
CA GLY A 45 0.06 11.10 -15.39
C GLY A 45 1.34 10.62 -14.69
N ALA A 46 1.21 9.77 -13.67
CA ALA A 46 2.33 9.13 -12.97
C ALA A 46 2.83 7.84 -13.66
N GLY A 47 2.40 7.57 -14.89
CA GLY A 47 2.89 6.45 -15.70
C GLY A 47 2.26 5.10 -15.35
N TRP A 48 1.12 5.09 -14.66
CA TRP A 48 0.32 3.89 -14.49
C TRP A 48 -0.55 3.66 -15.73
N ALA A 49 -0.69 2.41 -16.15
CA ALA A 49 -1.62 2.02 -17.21
C ALA A 49 -2.91 1.48 -16.60
N GLN A 50 -4.06 2.01 -17.00
CA GLN A 50 -5.34 1.45 -16.57
C GLN A 50 -5.51 0.04 -17.16
N VAL A 51 -6.00 -0.90 -16.36
CA VAL A 51 -6.24 -2.29 -16.76
C VAL A 51 -7.61 -2.75 -16.25
N SER A 52 -8.18 -3.77 -16.89
CA SER A 52 -9.35 -4.47 -16.36
C SER A 52 -8.92 -5.48 -15.28
N GLU A 53 -9.87 -5.91 -14.42
CA GLU A 53 -9.59 -7.02 -13.50
C GLU A 53 -9.29 -8.34 -14.22
N ALA A 54 -9.80 -8.53 -15.44
CA ALA A 54 -9.53 -9.71 -16.25
C ALA A 54 -8.08 -9.75 -16.78
N ASP A 55 -7.47 -8.57 -16.96
CA ASP A 55 -6.08 -8.43 -17.44
C ASP A 55 -5.06 -8.27 -16.29
N ALA A 56 -5.54 -8.30 -15.05
CA ALA A 56 -4.72 -8.17 -13.85
C ALA A 56 -4.23 -9.54 -13.34
N ASP A 57 -3.29 -9.52 -12.40
CA ASP A 57 -2.91 -10.72 -11.66
C ASP A 57 -4.15 -11.30 -10.95
N PRO A 58 -4.45 -12.62 -11.08
CA PRO A 58 -5.61 -13.23 -10.45
C PRO A 58 -5.69 -13.02 -8.93
N ARG A 59 -4.54 -12.86 -8.26
CA ARG A 59 -4.47 -12.54 -6.82
C ARG A 59 -5.04 -11.14 -6.54
N ILE A 60 -4.79 -10.18 -7.42
CA ILE A 60 -5.36 -8.82 -7.31
C ILE A 60 -6.86 -8.86 -7.51
N ALA A 61 -7.35 -9.56 -8.55
CA ALA A 61 -8.78 -9.72 -8.77
C ALA A 61 -9.48 -10.34 -7.54
N ALA A 62 -8.87 -11.37 -6.93
CA ALA A 62 -9.38 -11.99 -5.71
C ALA A 62 -9.41 -11.03 -4.50
N ILE A 63 -8.36 -10.22 -4.30
CA ILE A 63 -8.31 -9.20 -3.23
C ILE A 63 -9.43 -8.18 -3.42
N LEU A 64 -9.61 -7.67 -4.64
CA LEU A 64 -10.63 -6.66 -4.95
C LEU A 64 -12.05 -7.20 -4.80
N ALA A 65 -12.29 -8.44 -5.26
CA ALA A 65 -13.56 -9.13 -5.06
C ALA A 65 -13.89 -9.27 -3.57
N LYS A 66 -12.94 -9.76 -2.76
CA LYS A 66 -13.13 -9.91 -1.31
C LYS A 66 -13.40 -8.57 -0.61
N GLY A 67 -12.75 -7.49 -1.06
CA GLY A 67 -13.00 -6.14 -0.57
C GLY A 67 -14.43 -5.67 -0.87
N ARG A 68 -14.90 -5.85 -2.11
CA ARG A 68 -16.30 -5.54 -2.49
C ARG A 68 -17.31 -6.38 -1.72
N ASP A 69 -17.04 -7.66 -1.51
CA ASP A 69 -17.91 -8.55 -0.75
C ASP A 69 -18.01 -8.13 0.73
N ALA A 70 -16.90 -7.67 1.31
CA ALA A 70 -16.89 -7.13 2.67
C ALA A 70 -17.73 -5.84 2.77
N VAL A 71 -17.51 -4.88 1.87
CA VAL A 71 -18.31 -3.63 1.83
C VAL A 71 -19.79 -3.94 1.62
N THR A 72 -20.13 -4.85 0.71
CA THR A 72 -21.53 -5.22 0.43
C THR A 72 -22.20 -5.89 1.64
N ARG A 73 -21.45 -6.67 2.42
CA ARG A 73 -21.97 -7.33 3.63
C ARG A 73 -22.19 -6.34 4.78
N GLU A 74 -21.28 -5.39 4.95
CA GLU A 74 -21.32 -4.41 6.05
C GLU A 74 -22.27 -3.25 5.73
N GLU A 75 -22.25 -2.76 4.49
CA GLU A 75 -23.03 -1.62 4.01
C GLU A 75 -23.76 -1.99 2.70
N PRO A 76 -24.85 -2.78 2.75
CA PRO A 76 -25.52 -3.34 1.56
C PRO A 76 -26.12 -2.31 0.61
N THR A 77 -26.37 -1.09 1.10
CA THR A 77 -26.94 0.02 0.31
C THR A 77 -25.87 0.97 -0.23
N SER A 78 -24.59 0.70 0.05
CA SER A 78 -23.49 1.51 -0.43
C SER A 78 -23.27 1.36 -1.93
N VAL A 79 -22.71 2.41 -2.54
CA VAL A 79 -22.27 2.37 -3.93
C VAL A 79 -20.75 2.38 -3.94
N THR A 80 -20.15 1.39 -4.60
CA THR A 80 -18.70 1.30 -4.77
C THR A 80 -18.30 1.62 -6.21
N THR A 81 -17.37 2.55 -6.37
CA THR A 81 -16.75 2.91 -7.66
C THR A 81 -15.23 2.85 -7.52
N GLY A 82 -14.50 2.75 -8.64
CA GLY A 82 -13.06 2.57 -8.58
C GLY A 82 -12.43 2.31 -9.95
N ALA A 83 -11.10 2.23 -9.96
CA ALA A 83 -10.32 1.85 -11.12
C ALA A 83 -9.09 1.04 -10.70
N LEU A 84 -8.60 0.22 -11.63
CA LEU A 84 -7.39 -0.59 -11.45
C LEU A 84 -6.35 -0.16 -12.47
N PHE A 85 -5.10 -0.04 -11.99
CA PHE A 85 -3.96 0.31 -12.81
C PHE A 85 -2.80 -0.65 -12.55
N ARG A 86 -1.91 -0.76 -13.53
CA ARG A 86 -0.68 -1.55 -13.49
C ARG A 86 0.51 -0.68 -13.87
N ARG A 87 1.63 -0.91 -13.20
CA ARG A 87 2.93 -0.33 -13.56
C ARG A 87 4.03 -1.36 -13.34
N LYS A 88 5.16 -1.22 -14.04
CA LYS A 88 6.38 -1.95 -13.72
C LYS A 88 7.26 -1.18 -12.76
N VAL A 89 7.67 -1.82 -11.68
CA VAL A 89 8.60 -1.30 -10.67
C VAL A 89 9.66 -2.40 -10.45
N ASP A 90 10.93 -2.09 -10.70
CA ASP A 90 12.04 -3.05 -10.67
C ASP A 90 11.75 -4.34 -11.47
N GLY A 91 11.12 -4.21 -12.63
CA GLY A 91 10.75 -5.33 -13.50
C GLY A 91 9.53 -6.15 -13.04
N ARG A 92 9.05 -5.96 -11.80
CA ARG A 92 7.82 -6.59 -11.29
C ARG A 92 6.60 -5.79 -11.68
N ASP A 93 5.49 -6.48 -11.93
CA ASP A 93 4.20 -5.82 -12.06
C ASP A 93 3.67 -5.47 -10.67
N VAL A 94 3.38 -4.19 -10.48
CA VAL A 94 2.69 -3.67 -9.31
C VAL A 94 1.34 -3.11 -9.74
N TYR A 95 0.38 -3.14 -8.83
CA TYR A 95 -0.99 -2.76 -9.10
C TYR A 95 -1.42 -1.62 -8.20
N LEU A 96 -2.23 -0.70 -8.72
CA LEU A 96 -2.83 0.38 -7.98
C LEU A 96 -4.35 0.29 -8.13
N ALA A 97 -5.07 0.15 -7.03
CA ALA A 97 -6.53 0.18 -7.00
C ALA A 97 -7.01 1.47 -6.33
N THR A 98 -7.89 2.19 -6.99
CA THR A 98 -8.65 3.28 -6.38
C THR A 98 -10.07 2.80 -6.09
N SER A 99 -10.63 3.24 -4.98
CA SER A 99 -12.00 2.93 -4.59
C SER A 99 -12.66 4.11 -3.91
N ARG A 100 -13.94 4.30 -4.14
CA ARG A 100 -14.82 5.20 -3.38
C ARG A 100 -16.07 4.42 -3.05
N VAL A 101 -16.38 4.35 -1.76
CA VAL A 101 -17.65 3.87 -1.23
C VAL A 101 -18.46 5.09 -0.83
N THR A 102 -19.70 5.21 -1.29
CA THR A 102 -20.66 6.19 -0.77
C THR A 102 -21.79 5.47 -0.04
N MET A 103 -22.20 6.01 1.09
CA MET A 103 -23.18 5.41 1.99
C MET A 103 -23.99 6.47 2.71
N LYS A 104 -25.09 6.06 3.37
CA LYS A 104 -25.94 6.94 4.15
C LYS A 104 -25.98 6.48 5.60
N ILE A 105 -25.47 7.32 6.51
CA ILE A 105 -25.40 7.05 7.95
C ILE A 105 -26.25 8.11 8.64
N ASP A 106 -27.25 7.68 9.42
CA ASP A 106 -28.17 8.56 10.17
C ASP A 106 -28.78 9.71 9.35
N GLY A 107 -29.07 9.45 8.08
CA GLY A 107 -29.66 10.44 7.18
C GLY A 107 -28.67 11.33 6.43
N ALA A 108 -27.39 11.33 6.80
CA ALA A 108 -26.32 12.09 6.14
C ALA A 108 -25.57 11.23 5.11
N ASN A 109 -25.06 11.84 4.02
CA ASN A 109 -24.22 11.13 3.06
C ASN A 109 -22.77 11.13 3.52
N TRP A 110 -22.13 9.98 3.35
CA TRP A 110 -20.73 9.75 3.71
C TRP A 110 -19.99 9.11 2.54
N PHE A 111 -18.69 9.37 2.48
CA PHE A 111 -17.78 8.69 1.57
C PHE A 111 -16.60 8.08 2.33
N GLY A 112 -16.07 6.99 1.77
CA GLY A 112 -14.74 6.46 2.06
C GLY A 112 -13.97 6.31 0.76
N ASN A 113 -12.90 7.08 0.59
CA ASN A 113 -11.98 6.96 -0.55
C ASN A 113 -10.76 6.12 -0.13
N GLY A 114 -10.30 5.25 -1.01
CA GLY A 114 -9.10 4.45 -0.84
C GLY A 114 -8.23 4.47 -2.09
N CYS A 115 -6.92 4.49 -1.88
CA CYS A 115 -5.89 4.35 -2.91
C CYS A 115 -4.87 3.34 -2.39
N ARG A 116 -4.80 2.17 -3.04
CA ARG A 116 -4.03 1.01 -2.56
C ARG A 116 -3.05 0.55 -3.62
N ALA A 117 -1.76 0.49 -3.32
CA ALA A 117 -0.77 -0.11 -4.20
C ALA A 117 -0.29 -1.47 -3.67
N TYR A 118 -0.08 -2.41 -4.57
CA TYR A 118 0.27 -3.80 -4.29
C TYR A 118 1.53 -4.19 -5.07
N ASP A 119 2.58 -4.60 -4.36
CA ASP A 119 3.70 -5.39 -4.91
C ASP A 119 3.65 -6.77 -4.24
N LEU A 120 2.89 -7.69 -4.86
CA LEU A 120 2.62 -9.01 -4.30
C LEU A 120 3.86 -9.91 -4.21
N ASP A 121 4.90 -9.53 -4.94
CA ASP A 121 6.16 -10.28 -5.06
C ASP A 121 7.33 -9.49 -4.45
N ALA A 122 7.04 -8.49 -3.61
CA ALA A 122 8.03 -7.77 -2.83
C ALA A 122 8.82 -8.78 -1.96
N PRO A 123 10.17 -8.76 -2.01
CA PRO A 123 10.99 -9.76 -1.33
C PRO A 123 11.15 -9.51 0.17
N ALA A 124 10.90 -8.29 0.64
CA ALA A 124 11.07 -7.88 2.02
C ALA A 124 10.21 -6.66 2.36
N ALA A 125 9.96 -6.45 3.66
CA ALA A 125 9.41 -5.20 4.16
C ALA A 125 10.40 -4.04 3.93
N PRO A 126 9.91 -2.81 3.68
CA PRO A 126 10.72 -1.63 3.88
C PRO A 126 11.12 -1.52 5.36
N SER A 127 12.33 -1.01 5.64
CA SER A 127 12.71 -0.71 7.01
C SER A 127 11.88 0.46 7.55
N VAL A 128 11.68 0.51 8.87
CA VAL A 128 11.01 1.65 9.52
C VAL A 128 11.73 2.96 9.20
N GLN A 129 13.07 2.93 9.12
CA GLN A 129 13.87 4.10 8.78
C GLN A 129 13.61 4.58 7.34
N ALA A 130 13.55 3.66 6.37
CA ALA A 130 13.23 4.01 4.98
C ALA A 130 11.81 4.58 4.84
N ALA A 131 10.84 3.97 5.51
CA ALA A 131 9.46 4.46 5.53
C ALA A 131 9.35 5.84 6.21
N THR A 132 10.03 6.04 7.34
CA THR A 132 10.07 7.32 8.06
C THR A 132 10.74 8.40 7.22
N ALA A 133 11.82 8.08 6.53
CA ALA A 133 12.50 9.02 5.63
C ALA A 133 11.61 9.43 4.45
N TRP A 134 10.83 8.49 3.90
CA TRP A 134 9.88 8.78 2.82
C TRP A 134 8.69 9.63 3.29
N VAL A 135 8.10 9.30 4.44
CA VAL A 135 6.95 10.03 4.99
C VAL A 135 7.34 11.38 5.58
N GLY A 136 8.56 11.50 6.12
CA GLY A 136 9.09 12.69 6.79
C GLY A 136 8.85 12.72 8.30
N THR A 137 8.08 11.77 8.84
CA THR A 137 7.78 11.63 10.27
C THR A 137 7.73 10.15 10.68
N ALA A 138 7.96 9.87 11.97
CA ALA A 138 7.83 8.52 12.51
C ALA A 138 6.35 8.04 12.45
N PRO A 139 6.10 6.73 12.27
CA PRO A 139 4.74 6.19 12.29
C PRO A 139 4.07 6.43 13.64
N THR A 140 2.77 6.74 13.62
CA THR A 140 1.95 6.89 14.83
C THR A 140 1.67 5.54 15.49
N ALA A 141 1.68 4.45 14.70
CA ALA A 141 1.57 3.10 15.22
C ALA A 141 2.42 2.11 14.40
N THR A 142 2.94 1.10 15.09
CA THR A 142 3.61 -0.05 14.48
C THR A 142 3.03 -1.33 15.06
N SER A 143 2.87 -2.36 14.24
CA SER A 143 2.45 -3.68 14.68
C SER A 143 3.18 -4.76 13.88
N ALA A 144 3.38 -5.91 14.51
CA ALA A 144 4.04 -7.06 13.91
C ALA A 144 3.34 -8.35 14.32
N SER A 145 3.33 -9.32 13.42
CA SER A 145 2.82 -10.67 13.69
C SER A 145 3.70 -11.69 12.98
N GLY A 146 4.57 -12.35 13.76
CA GLY A 146 5.66 -13.14 13.20
C GLY A 146 6.58 -12.26 12.35
N ASN A 147 6.76 -12.64 11.09
CA ASN A 147 7.56 -11.91 10.09
C ASN A 147 6.75 -10.88 9.28
N ALA A 148 5.46 -10.71 9.54
CA ALA A 148 4.65 -9.63 8.96
C ALA A 148 4.76 -8.34 9.78
N ALA A 149 4.66 -7.20 9.11
CA ALA A 149 4.78 -5.89 9.73
C ALA A 149 3.76 -4.90 9.13
N LYS A 150 3.28 -3.99 9.97
CA LYS A 150 2.44 -2.85 9.58
C LYS A 150 2.92 -1.58 10.26
N LEU A 151 3.03 -0.52 9.48
CA LEU A 151 3.34 0.85 9.90
C LEU A 151 2.16 1.75 9.53
N SER A 152 1.74 2.65 10.42
CA SER A 152 0.59 3.53 10.20
C SER A 152 0.91 4.98 10.57
N TRP A 153 0.31 5.91 9.83
CA TRP A 153 0.30 7.34 10.10
C TRP A 153 -1.13 7.86 10.06
N GLU A 154 -1.56 8.41 11.19
CA GLU A 154 -2.88 9.00 11.36
C GLU A 154 -2.74 10.32 12.13
N PRO A 155 -2.71 11.48 11.45
CA PRO A 155 -2.73 11.66 9.99
C PRO A 155 -1.37 11.45 9.30
N TRP A 156 -1.39 11.02 8.03
CA TRP A 156 -0.30 11.28 7.09
C TRP A 156 -0.40 12.68 6.49
N GLN A 157 -1.63 13.08 6.14
CA GLN A 157 -2.02 14.43 5.73
C GLN A 157 -3.37 14.75 6.35
N ASP A 158 -3.82 16.01 6.30
CA ASP A 158 -5.12 16.38 6.89
C ASP A 158 -6.28 15.53 6.34
N GLY A 159 -6.92 14.77 7.24
CA GLY A 159 -8.01 13.86 6.90
C GLY A 159 -7.61 12.62 6.08
N VAL A 160 -6.30 12.29 6.03
CA VAL A 160 -5.77 11.15 5.27
C VAL A 160 -4.91 10.26 6.16
N THR A 161 -5.22 8.96 6.18
CA THR A 161 -4.39 7.93 6.83
C THR A 161 -3.47 7.25 5.82
N LEU A 162 -2.31 6.80 6.27
CA LEU A 162 -1.39 5.98 5.49
C LEU A 162 -1.07 4.70 6.26
N GLU A 163 -1.09 3.57 5.57
CA GLU A 163 -0.61 2.30 6.07
C GLU A 163 0.38 1.68 5.09
N ILE A 164 1.44 1.09 5.63
CA ILE A 164 2.40 0.26 4.89
C ILE A 164 2.39 -1.10 5.56
N THR A 165 1.93 -2.11 4.85
CA THR A 165 1.84 -3.49 5.34
C THR A 165 2.68 -4.41 4.50
N TYR A 166 3.47 -5.27 5.12
CA TYR A 166 4.18 -6.35 4.46
C TYR A 166 3.80 -7.69 5.07
N VAL A 167 3.39 -8.64 4.22
CA VAL A 167 3.04 -10.00 4.61
C VAL A 167 3.87 -10.99 3.79
N PRO A 168 4.86 -11.67 4.40
CA PRO A 168 5.62 -12.73 3.75
C PRO A 168 4.75 -13.86 3.22
N ARG A 169 5.21 -14.54 2.16
CA ARG A 169 4.45 -15.64 1.53
C ARG A 169 4.15 -16.80 2.46
N ASP A 170 5.03 -17.06 3.43
CA ASP A 170 4.90 -18.12 4.42
C ASP A 170 4.12 -17.71 5.67
N ASN A 171 3.69 -16.44 5.76
CA ASN A 171 2.94 -15.94 6.91
C ASN A 171 1.46 -16.39 6.83
N PRO A 172 0.87 -16.93 7.93
CA PRO A 172 -0.53 -17.34 7.97
C PRO A 172 -1.55 -16.24 7.62
N LEU A 173 -1.20 -14.97 7.87
CA LEU A 173 -2.05 -13.83 7.50
C LEU A 173 -2.31 -13.77 5.99
N GLY A 174 -1.37 -14.25 5.18
CA GLY A 174 -1.53 -14.30 3.73
C GLY A 174 -2.70 -15.17 3.30
N ALA A 175 -2.85 -16.35 3.92
CA ALA A 175 -3.97 -17.24 3.68
C ALA A 175 -5.29 -16.68 4.23
N GLN A 176 -5.27 -16.09 5.43
CA GLN A 176 -6.47 -15.57 6.10
C GLN A 176 -7.06 -14.35 5.37
N TYR A 177 -6.21 -13.39 4.99
CA TYR A 177 -6.65 -12.12 4.43
C TYR A 177 -6.55 -12.10 2.90
N GLY A 178 -5.80 -13.01 2.29
CA GLY A 178 -5.56 -13.02 0.85
C GLY A 178 -4.52 -11.99 0.41
N ILE A 179 -3.76 -11.43 1.36
CA ILE A 179 -2.80 -10.35 1.13
C ILE A 179 -1.39 -10.89 1.40
N GLN A 180 -0.56 -10.91 0.36
CA GLN A 180 0.87 -11.23 0.43
C GLN A 180 1.68 -10.14 -0.26
N GLY A 181 2.94 -10.00 0.13
CA GLY A 181 3.83 -8.96 -0.38
C GLY A 181 3.64 -7.62 0.33
N LEU A 182 3.99 -6.54 -0.35
CA LEU A 182 3.94 -5.17 0.14
C LEU A 182 2.66 -4.48 -0.32
N VAL A 183 1.94 -3.87 0.61
CA VAL A 183 0.75 -3.07 0.35
C VAL A 183 0.89 -1.70 0.97
N LEU A 184 0.69 -0.66 0.16
CA LEU A 184 0.55 0.71 0.64
C LEU A 184 -0.91 1.10 0.51
N VAL A 185 -1.44 1.78 1.53
CA VAL A 185 -2.84 2.16 1.60
C VAL A 185 -2.94 3.61 2.05
N SER A 186 -3.62 4.44 1.27
CA SER A 186 -4.03 5.79 1.65
C SER A 186 -5.55 5.83 1.69
N GLN A 187 -6.13 6.39 2.74
CA GLN A 187 -7.58 6.47 2.89
C GLN A 187 -8.02 7.83 3.40
N ALA A 188 -9.20 8.26 2.97
CA ALA A 188 -9.87 9.44 3.50
C ALA A 188 -11.37 9.17 3.65
N MET A 189 -11.98 9.71 4.70
CA MET A 189 -13.42 9.62 4.95
C MET A 189 -13.99 11.01 5.23
N GLY A 190 -15.26 11.23 4.89
CA GLY A 190 -15.94 12.49 5.17
C GLY A 190 -17.42 12.49 4.78
N GLY A 191 -18.15 13.51 5.24
CA GLY A 191 -19.55 13.76 4.87
C GLY A 191 -19.69 14.75 3.71
N PHE A 192 -20.85 14.75 3.05
CA PHE A 192 -21.20 15.68 1.95
C PHE A 192 -22.72 15.91 1.80
#